data_AF-A0A927M2I1-F1
#
_entry.id   AF-A0A927M2I1-F1
#
_cell.length_a   1.000
_cell.length_b   1.000
_cell.length_c   1.000
_cell.angle_alpha   90.00
_cell.angle_beta   90.00
_cell.angle_gamma   90.00
#
_symmetry.space_group_name_H-M   'P 1'
#
loop_
_entity.id
_entity.type
_entity.pdbx_description
1 polymer ?
#
loop_
_entity_poly.entity_id
_entity_poly.type
_entity_poly.pdbx_seq_one_letter_code
_entity_poly.pdbx_strand_id
1 'polypeptide(L)'
;MEIWSHEGNLYEVVSFYCLPEDAWRYELDGLSGAPGTGPHITVAIPDATPDDGPFTPEPARLAVVHVGGGETPWPVLRRFLDLVESSGDLVNNEASPTEDVELPSSNNVWWHDGQRFEVNSFHFGEHDAWCYELCEVKPEAEGNDYIEVRIPDASPDSGPFIPEAADRVTLTIHGSWTIPWPMFRRFIEAIKASGDIVGDPPEPDDPEPSTLAG
;
A
#
# COMPACT_ATOMS: atom_id res chain seq x y z
N MET A 1 -5.13 17.99 -6.42
CA MET A 1 -5.17 17.98 -4.95
C MET A 1 -6.56 17.62 -4.52
N GLU A 2 -6.68 16.58 -3.70
CA GLU A 2 -7.92 16.13 -3.07
C GLU A 2 -7.69 15.93 -1.57
N ILE A 3 -8.72 16.12 -0.76
CA ILE A 3 -8.70 15.77 0.67
C ILE A 3 -9.67 14.63 0.89
N TRP A 4 -9.19 13.54 1.48
CA TRP A 4 -9.99 12.38 1.86
C TRP A 4 -10.11 12.31 3.38
N SER A 5 -11.11 11.59 3.88
CA SER A 5 -11.33 11.41 5.31
C SER A 5 -11.65 9.96 5.65
N HIS A 6 -11.11 9.47 6.76
CA HIS A 6 -11.45 8.16 7.35
C HIS A 6 -11.44 8.28 8.87
N GLU A 7 -12.56 7.92 9.52
CA GLU A 7 -12.73 8.02 10.99
C GLU A 7 -12.32 9.37 11.60
N GLY A 8 -12.59 10.48 10.89
CA GLY A 8 -12.24 11.84 11.34
C GLY A 8 -10.77 12.24 11.09
N ASN A 9 -9.93 11.33 10.59
CA ASN A 9 -8.60 11.65 10.10
C ASN A 9 -8.65 12.14 8.66
N LEU A 10 -7.81 13.11 8.31
CA LEU A 10 -7.72 13.71 6.98
C LEU A 10 -6.44 13.30 6.27
N TYR A 11 -6.56 13.07 4.97
CA TYR A 11 -5.46 12.68 4.09
C TYR A 11 -5.46 13.58 2.86
N GLU A 12 -4.32 14.16 2.54
CA GLU A 12 -4.11 14.93 1.32
C GLU A 12 -3.57 14.03 0.23
N VAL A 13 -4.11 14.17 -0.99
CA VAL A 13 -3.61 13.48 -2.18
C VAL A 13 -3.29 14.48 -3.27
N VAL A 14 -2.06 14.42 -3.78
CA VAL A 14 -1.55 15.32 -4.82
C VAL A 14 -0.89 14.50 -5.92
N SER A 15 -1.03 14.96 -7.16
CA SER A 15 -0.22 14.49 -8.27
C SER A 15 0.44 15.67 -8.97
N PHE A 16 1.72 15.52 -9.31
CA PHE A 16 2.49 16.57 -9.96
C PHE A 16 3.77 16.01 -10.59
N TYR A 17 4.34 16.77 -11.52
CA TYR A 17 5.67 16.48 -12.07
C TYR A 17 6.76 17.10 -11.18
N CYS A 18 7.69 16.26 -10.72
CA CYS A 18 8.79 16.64 -9.84
C CYS A 18 10.07 16.85 -10.66
N LEU A 19 10.37 18.10 -11.01
CA LEU A 19 11.55 18.47 -11.83
C LEU A 19 12.89 17.95 -11.27
N PRO A 20 13.18 17.99 -9.96
CA PRO A 20 14.46 17.47 -9.46
C PRO A 20 14.64 15.96 -9.60
N GLU A 21 13.54 15.21 -9.76
CA GLU A 21 13.53 13.75 -9.85
C GLU A 21 13.22 13.25 -11.27
N ASP A 22 12.96 14.16 -12.22
CA ASP A 22 12.50 13.84 -13.57
C ASP A 22 11.40 12.75 -13.55
N ALA A 23 10.39 12.94 -12.70
CA ALA A 23 9.38 11.93 -12.42
C ALA A 23 8.00 12.55 -12.19
N TRP A 24 6.96 11.82 -12.59
CA TRP A 24 5.59 12.10 -12.14
C TRP A 24 5.35 11.45 -10.78
N ARG A 25 4.84 12.21 -9.81
CA ARG A 25 4.58 11.75 -8.45
C ARG A 25 3.10 11.73 -8.14
N TYR A 26 2.70 10.72 -7.39
CA TYR A 26 1.44 10.64 -6.65
C TYR A 26 1.78 10.58 -5.18
N GLU A 27 1.26 11.50 -4.37
CA GLU A 27 1.55 11.60 -2.94
C GLU A 27 0.28 11.46 -2.13
N LEU A 28 0.37 10.74 -1.02
CA LEU A 28 -0.62 10.63 0.03
C LEU A 28 0.01 11.01 1.36
N ASP A 29 -0.55 12.03 2.00
CA ASP A 29 -0.06 12.60 3.26
C ASP A 29 -1.16 12.62 4.31
N GLY A 30 -0.86 12.13 5.51
CA GLY A 30 -1.73 12.28 6.68
C GLY A 30 -1.66 13.70 7.25
N LEU A 31 -2.79 14.40 7.27
CA LEU A 31 -2.90 15.77 7.79
C LEU A 31 -3.30 15.83 9.27
N SER A 32 -3.88 14.75 9.80
CA SER A 32 -4.29 14.68 11.19
C SER A 32 -3.13 14.30 12.11
N GLY A 33 -3.06 14.92 13.28
CA GLY A 33 -2.04 14.65 14.30
C GLY A 33 -0.94 15.70 14.37
N ALA A 34 0.19 15.35 14.99
CA ALA A 34 1.34 16.24 15.07
C ALA A 34 2.04 16.33 13.70
N PRO A 35 2.62 17.48 13.33
CA PRO A 35 3.35 17.60 12.08
C PRO A 35 4.44 16.53 11.95
N GLY A 36 4.46 15.82 10.82
CA GLY A 36 5.44 14.77 10.53
C GLY A 36 5.16 13.41 11.20
N THR A 37 3.99 13.21 11.82
CA THR A 37 3.60 11.90 12.38
C THR A 37 2.57 11.15 11.54
N GLY A 38 1.96 11.83 10.56
CA GLY A 38 1.03 11.21 9.62
C GLY A 38 1.76 10.28 8.65
N PRO A 39 1.05 9.33 8.03
CA PRO A 39 1.63 8.54 6.95
C PRO A 39 2.04 9.40 5.77
N HIS A 40 3.15 9.04 5.14
CA HIS A 40 3.57 9.58 3.86
C HIS A 40 3.82 8.43 2.90
N ILE A 41 3.08 8.40 1.78
CA ILE A 41 3.26 7.43 0.70
C ILE A 41 3.39 8.20 -0.61
N THR A 42 4.50 8.03 -1.31
CA THR A 42 4.71 8.57 -2.65
C THR A 42 4.92 7.44 -3.64
N VAL A 43 4.24 7.47 -4.79
CA VAL A 43 4.62 6.68 -5.97
C VAL A 43 5.28 7.61 -6.98
N ALA A 44 6.55 7.34 -7.29
CA ALA A 44 7.31 8.09 -8.28
C ALA A 44 7.49 7.24 -9.55
N ILE A 45 7.06 7.78 -10.68
CA ILE A 45 7.14 7.17 -12.01
C ILE A 45 8.14 7.99 -12.83
N PRO A 46 9.33 7.43 -13.12
CA PRO A 46 10.35 8.16 -13.86
C PRO A 46 9.87 8.54 -15.27
N ASP A 47 10.37 9.66 -15.77
CA ASP A 47 10.06 10.17 -17.10
C ASP A 47 11.08 9.68 -18.14
N ALA A 48 10.57 9.16 -19.25
CA ALA A 48 11.30 8.73 -20.43
C ALA A 48 11.22 9.74 -21.59
N THR A 49 10.64 10.92 -21.36
CA THR A 49 10.36 11.91 -22.41
C THR A 49 11.63 12.30 -23.19
N PRO A 50 11.69 12.05 -24.51
CA PRO A 50 12.73 12.62 -25.34
C PRO A 50 12.43 14.10 -25.61
N ASP A 51 13.43 14.96 -25.43
CA ASP A 51 13.49 16.37 -25.87
C ASP A 51 12.18 17.20 -25.73
N ASP A 52 11.98 17.86 -24.57
CA ASP A 52 10.92 18.85 -24.27
C ASP A 52 9.46 18.41 -24.61
N GLY A 53 9.21 17.10 -24.73
CA GLY A 53 7.90 16.53 -25.02
C GLY A 53 6.94 16.48 -23.82
N PRO A 54 5.68 16.00 -24.02
CA PRO A 54 4.82 15.66 -22.91
C PRO A 54 5.35 14.44 -22.14
N PHE A 55 5.09 14.41 -20.83
CA PHE A 55 5.47 13.29 -19.95
C PHE A 55 5.19 11.94 -20.60
N THR A 56 6.21 11.08 -20.60
CA THR A 56 6.17 9.73 -21.14
C THR A 56 6.70 8.80 -20.06
N PRO A 57 5.88 7.95 -19.43
CA PRO A 57 6.33 7.16 -18.30
C PRO A 57 7.36 6.11 -18.73
N GLU A 58 8.42 5.96 -17.91
CA GLU A 58 9.25 4.76 -17.92
C GLU A 58 8.42 3.52 -17.53
N PRO A 59 8.87 2.29 -17.88
CA PRO A 59 8.20 1.07 -17.48
C PRO A 59 7.99 0.98 -15.96
N ALA A 60 6.83 0.49 -15.53
CA ALA A 60 6.42 0.38 -14.13
C ALA A 60 7.40 -0.41 -13.23
N ARG A 61 8.30 -1.22 -13.81
CA ARG A 61 9.39 -1.87 -13.06
C ARG A 61 10.41 -0.88 -12.49
N LEU A 62 10.53 0.30 -13.07
CA LEU A 62 11.42 1.38 -12.62
C LEU A 62 10.73 2.36 -11.68
N ALA A 63 9.40 2.27 -11.53
CA ALA A 63 8.66 3.06 -10.57
C ALA A 63 8.98 2.60 -9.14
N VAL A 64 8.99 3.55 -8.21
CA VAL A 64 9.30 3.31 -6.80
C VAL A 64 8.20 3.88 -5.90
N VAL A 65 8.06 3.27 -4.73
CA VAL A 65 7.20 3.73 -3.65
C VAL A 65 8.09 4.18 -2.51
N HIS A 66 7.99 5.45 -2.14
CA HIS A 66 8.58 5.94 -0.91
C HIS A 66 7.51 5.90 0.18
N VAL A 67 7.82 5.25 1.29
CA VAL A 67 6.95 5.21 2.47
C VAL A 67 7.69 5.80 3.66
N GLY A 68 6.99 6.57 4.49
CA GLY A 68 7.56 7.14 5.71
C GLY A 68 6.52 7.34 6.79
N GLY A 69 6.77 6.75 7.96
CA GLY A 69 6.02 6.94 9.21
C GLY A 69 4.52 6.65 9.14
N GLY A 70 3.88 6.61 10.32
CA GLY A 70 2.42 6.61 10.46
C GLY A 70 1.69 5.33 10.01
N GLU A 71 0.37 5.42 10.11
CA GLU A 71 -0.58 4.35 9.76
C GLU A 71 -1.54 4.87 8.68
N THR A 72 -1.73 4.07 7.63
CA THR A 72 -2.71 4.35 6.56
C THR A 72 -3.84 3.32 6.64
N PRO A 73 -5.10 3.74 6.87
CA PRO A 73 -6.23 2.83 6.82
C PRO A 73 -6.35 2.15 5.45
N TRP A 74 -6.72 0.88 5.44
CA TRP A 74 -6.81 0.09 4.22
C TRP A 74 -7.74 0.68 3.16
N PRO A 75 -8.91 1.25 3.48
CA PRO A 75 -9.76 1.90 2.47
C PRO A 75 -9.09 3.11 1.80
N VAL A 76 -8.32 3.89 2.59
CA VAL A 76 -7.56 5.04 2.10
C VAL A 76 -6.42 4.57 1.20
N LEU A 77 -5.67 3.55 1.62
CA LEU A 77 -4.61 2.94 0.81
C LEU A 77 -5.16 2.38 -0.51
N ARG A 78 -6.25 1.59 -0.46
CA ARG A 78 -6.89 1.03 -1.67
C ARG A 78 -7.27 2.13 -2.65
N ARG A 79 -7.96 3.16 -2.16
CA ARG A 79 -8.36 4.30 -2.99
C ARG A 79 -7.18 5.01 -3.62
N PHE A 80 -6.06 5.16 -2.89
CA PHE A 80 -4.82 5.72 -3.44
C PHE A 80 -4.23 4.84 -4.53
N LEU A 81 -4.12 3.54 -4.31
CA LEU A 81 -3.58 2.63 -5.32
C LEU A 81 -4.47 2.56 -6.56
N ASP A 82 -5.79 2.54 -6.38
CA ASP A 82 -6.75 2.58 -7.50
C ASP A 82 -6.59 3.87 -8.32
N LEU A 83 -6.36 5.02 -7.66
CA LEU A 83 -6.06 6.29 -8.34
C LEU A 83 -4.78 6.19 -9.17
N VAL A 84 -3.69 5.69 -8.60
CA VAL A 84 -2.41 5.55 -9.29
C VAL A 84 -2.52 4.56 -10.46
N GLU A 85 -3.13 3.40 -10.25
CA GLU A 85 -3.29 2.37 -11.29
C GLU A 85 -4.21 2.82 -12.42
N SER A 86 -5.27 3.58 -12.12
CA SER A 86 -6.21 4.09 -13.12
C SER A 86 -5.73 5.32 -13.89
N SER A 87 -4.63 5.95 -13.47
CA SER A 87 -4.03 7.09 -14.17
C SER A 87 -3.57 6.78 -15.59
N GLY A 88 -3.14 5.53 -15.83
CA GLY A 88 -2.49 5.10 -17.07
C GLY A 88 -0.97 5.35 -17.12
N ASP A 89 -0.38 5.95 -16.08
CA ASP A 89 1.06 6.26 -16.05
C ASP A 89 1.93 5.05 -15.71
N LEU A 90 1.37 4.00 -15.11
CA LEU A 90 2.07 2.76 -14.83
C LEU A 90 2.03 1.82 -16.05
N VAL A 91 3.00 1.99 -16.96
CA VAL A 91 3.08 1.20 -18.19
C VAL A 91 3.87 -0.10 -18.00
N ASN A 92 3.23 -1.24 -18.24
CA ASN A 92 3.92 -2.54 -18.27
C ASN A 92 4.53 -2.74 -19.67
N ASN A 93 5.82 -2.48 -19.81
CA ASN A 93 6.55 -2.80 -21.03
C ASN A 93 7.15 -4.21 -20.87
N GLU A 94 6.43 -5.24 -21.31
CA GLU A 94 6.94 -6.61 -21.23
C GLU A 94 8.06 -6.86 -22.23
N ALA A 95 9.23 -7.19 -21.71
CA ALA A 95 9.81 -8.48 -22.02
C ALA A 95 9.80 -9.27 -20.71
N SER A 96 8.92 -10.27 -20.60
CA SER A 96 8.89 -11.19 -19.47
C SER A 96 10.30 -11.76 -19.27
N PRO A 97 10.89 -11.69 -18.07
CA PRO A 97 12.06 -12.50 -17.77
C PRO A 97 11.61 -13.96 -17.85
N THR A 98 12.28 -14.71 -18.72
CA THR A 98 12.27 -16.16 -18.89
C THR A 98 11.89 -16.91 -17.61
N GLU A 99 10.91 -17.81 -17.73
CA GLU A 99 10.81 -18.98 -16.87
C GLU A 99 12.19 -19.61 -16.74
N ASP A 100 12.70 -19.74 -15.52
CA ASP A 100 13.48 -20.92 -15.16
C ASP A 100 13.54 -21.12 -13.63
N VAL A 101 13.18 -22.36 -13.27
CA VAL A 101 13.24 -23.05 -11.97
C VAL A 101 12.06 -22.83 -11.02
N GLU A 102 11.00 -23.64 -11.19
CA GLU A 102 10.20 -24.12 -10.06
C GLU A 102 11.10 -24.88 -9.06
N LEU A 103 10.89 -24.69 -7.76
CA LEU A 103 10.75 -25.76 -6.75
C LEU A 103 10.11 -25.19 -5.45
N PRO A 104 9.38 -26.02 -4.66
CA PRO A 104 8.33 -25.59 -3.73
C PRO A 104 8.78 -25.35 -2.28
N SER A 105 7.92 -24.65 -1.51
CA SER A 105 7.84 -24.55 -0.03
C SER A 105 8.41 -23.29 0.67
N SER A 106 8.83 -22.25 -0.06
CA SER A 106 9.39 -20.98 0.50
C SER A 106 8.75 -19.71 -0.09
N ASN A 107 7.41 -19.65 -0.15
CA ASN A 107 6.62 -18.60 -0.83
C ASN A 107 6.80 -17.16 -0.30
N ASN A 108 7.60 -16.96 0.74
CA ASN A 108 7.85 -15.66 1.36
C ASN A 108 9.02 -14.88 0.76
N VAL A 109 9.88 -15.46 -0.08
CA VAL A 109 11.07 -14.75 -0.59
C VAL A 109 10.83 -14.27 -2.01
N TRP A 110 10.90 -12.95 -2.23
CA TRP A 110 10.73 -12.33 -3.54
C TRP A 110 11.99 -11.61 -3.99
N TRP A 111 12.15 -11.45 -5.31
CA TRP A 111 13.32 -10.83 -5.91
C TRP A 111 12.90 -9.76 -6.92
N HIS A 112 13.65 -8.66 -6.95
CA HIS A 112 13.52 -7.60 -7.93
C HIS A 112 14.89 -6.96 -8.17
N ASP A 113 15.37 -6.97 -9.41
CA ASP A 113 16.65 -6.34 -9.82
C ASP A 113 17.84 -6.63 -8.88
N GLY A 114 17.92 -7.88 -8.40
CA GLY A 114 18.99 -8.36 -7.51
C GLY A 114 18.77 -8.06 -6.02
N GLN A 115 17.73 -7.30 -5.66
CA GLN A 115 17.28 -7.11 -4.29
C GLN A 115 16.40 -8.27 -3.83
N ARG A 116 16.57 -8.68 -2.57
CA ARG A 116 15.82 -9.77 -1.94
C ARG A 116 14.84 -9.21 -0.92
N PHE A 117 13.59 -9.61 -1.02
CA PHE A 117 12.52 -9.24 -0.11
C PHE A 117 11.98 -10.47 0.60
N GLU A 118 11.55 -10.31 1.84
CA GLU A 118 10.86 -11.33 2.61
C GLU A 118 9.46 -10.86 2.99
N VAL A 119 8.50 -11.79 2.93
CA VAL A 119 7.10 -11.58 3.29
C VAL A 119 6.72 -12.51 4.42
N ASN A 120 6.52 -11.96 5.60
CA ASN A 120 6.11 -12.75 6.74
C ASN A 120 4.60 -12.64 6.93
N SER A 121 3.99 -13.71 7.40
CA SER A 121 2.60 -13.73 7.83
C SER A 121 2.52 -14.47 9.15
N PHE A 122 1.96 -13.84 10.17
CA PHE A 122 1.88 -14.41 11.49
C PHE A 122 0.69 -13.85 12.26
N HIS A 123 0.24 -14.62 13.24
CA HIS A 123 -0.69 -14.13 14.24
C HIS A 123 0.10 -13.49 15.37
N PHE A 124 -0.08 -12.19 15.61
CA PHE A 124 0.68 -11.48 16.63
C PHE A 124 0.27 -11.95 18.05
N GLY A 125 1.23 -11.94 18.98
CA GLY A 125 1.07 -12.49 20.34
C GLY A 125 0.03 -11.71 21.17
N GLU A 126 -0.71 -12.45 22.02
CA GLU A 126 -2.03 -12.13 22.63
C GLU A 126 -3.25 -12.22 21.70
N HIS A 127 -3.07 -12.68 20.46
CA HIS A 127 -4.16 -13.04 19.55
C HIS A 127 -4.99 -11.87 19.00
N ASP A 128 -4.49 -10.64 19.04
CA ASP A 128 -5.29 -9.47 18.68
C ASP A 128 -5.26 -9.06 17.19
N ALA A 129 -4.40 -9.68 16.38
CA ALA A 129 -4.33 -9.43 14.95
C ALA A 129 -3.57 -10.52 14.16
N TRP A 130 -3.93 -10.62 12.88
CA TRP A 130 -3.11 -11.24 11.85
C TRP A 130 -2.30 -10.16 11.13
N CYS A 131 -0.99 -10.37 11.02
CA CYS A 131 -0.06 -9.41 10.41
C CYS A 131 0.61 -10.00 9.17
N TYR A 132 0.77 -9.15 8.17
CA TYR A 132 1.60 -9.37 7.00
C TYR A 132 2.73 -8.35 7.00
N GLU A 133 3.98 -8.78 6.88
CA GLU A 133 5.13 -7.88 6.81
C GLU A 133 5.85 -8.03 5.48
N LEU A 134 6.34 -6.93 4.93
CA LEU A 134 7.28 -6.92 3.81
C LEU A 134 8.54 -6.15 4.21
N CYS A 135 9.71 -6.78 4.05
CA CYS A 135 11.00 -6.17 4.31
C CYS A 135 12.03 -6.50 3.22
N GLU A 136 13.03 -5.65 3.03
CA GLU A 136 14.22 -5.98 2.22
C GLU A 136 15.26 -6.68 3.11
N VAL A 137 15.79 -7.82 2.65
CA VAL A 137 16.82 -8.53 3.39
C VAL A 137 18.19 -7.98 3.03
N LYS A 138 18.67 -7.05 3.86
CA LYS A 138 20.03 -6.48 3.76
C LYS A 138 20.93 -7.08 4.84
N PRO A 139 21.97 -7.87 4.47
CA PRO A 139 22.89 -8.46 5.43
C PRO A 139 23.66 -7.43 6.28
N GLU A 140 23.76 -6.18 5.80
CA GLU A 140 24.62 -5.13 6.38
C GLU A 140 23.83 -3.90 6.87
N ALA A 141 22.50 -3.91 6.86
CA ALA A 141 21.72 -2.76 7.30
C ALA A 141 21.71 -2.62 8.84
N GLU A 142 21.95 -1.41 9.34
CA GLU A 142 21.86 -1.07 10.77
C GLU A 142 20.42 -0.87 11.27
N GLY A 143 19.45 -0.81 10.35
CA GLY A 143 18.02 -0.65 10.64
C GLY A 143 17.15 -1.68 9.93
N ASN A 144 15.99 -1.98 10.51
CA ASN A 144 14.97 -2.85 9.95
C ASN A 144 13.78 -1.99 9.51
N ASP A 145 13.86 -1.38 8.32
CA ASP A 145 12.70 -0.74 7.72
C ASP A 145 11.81 -1.81 7.10
N TYR A 146 10.50 -1.74 7.39
CA TYR A 146 9.51 -2.66 6.84
C TYR A 146 8.13 -2.00 6.84
N ILE A 147 7.23 -2.58 6.06
CA ILE A 147 5.81 -2.26 6.14
C ILE A 147 5.05 -3.45 6.72
N GLU A 148 4.04 -3.17 7.51
CA GLU A 148 3.15 -4.17 8.10
C GLU A 148 1.71 -3.85 7.69
N VAL A 149 0.95 -4.86 7.27
CA VAL A 149 -0.51 -4.77 7.20
C VAL A 149 -1.08 -5.57 8.36
N ARG A 150 -1.81 -4.88 9.23
CA ARG A 150 -2.41 -5.44 10.43
C ARG A 150 -3.92 -5.58 10.24
N ILE A 151 -4.41 -6.80 10.37
CA ILE A 151 -5.83 -7.17 10.33
C ILE A 151 -6.25 -7.54 11.75
N PRO A 152 -6.97 -6.67 12.48
CA PRO A 152 -7.36 -6.96 13.85
C PRO A 152 -8.25 -8.20 13.94
N ASP A 153 -8.12 -8.95 15.03
CA ASP A 153 -9.02 -10.05 15.37
C ASP A 153 -10.23 -9.50 16.11
N ALA A 154 -11.44 -9.78 15.61
CA ALA A 154 -12.70 -9.42 16.24
C ALA A 154 -12.97 -10.28 17.50
N SER A 155 -12.22 -11.37 17.70
CA SER A 155 -12.43 -12.34 18.78
C SER A 155 -11.13 -12.90 19.37
N PRO A 156 -10.22 -12.03 19.85
CA PRO A 156 -8.87 -12.44 20.25
C PRO A 156 -8.83 -13.50 21.36
N ASP A 157 -9.81 -13.45 22.28
CA ASP A 157 -9.91 -14.35 23.42
C ASP A 157 -10.70 -15.64 23.12
N SER A 158 -11.24 -15.79 21.91
CA SER A 158 -12.26 -16.80 21.62
C SER A 158 -12.08 -17.51 20.28
N GLY A 159 -11.17 -18.50 20.28
CA GLY A 159 -11.10 -19.52 19.23
C GLY A 159 -10.21 -19.13 18.05
N PRO A 160 -10.51 -19.59 16.82
CA PRO A 160 -9.71 -19.25 15.64
C PRO A 160 -9.87 -17.76 15.27
N PHE A 161 -8.86 -17.20 14.61
CA PHE A 161 -8.85 -15.82 14.11
C PHE A 161 -10.13 -15.46 13.35
N ILE A 162 -10.75 -14.35 13.73
CA ILE A 162 -11.89 -13.76 13.03
C ILE A 162 -11.48 -12.36 12.56
N PRO A 163 -11.28 -12.12 11.26
CA PRO A 163 -10.87 -10.80 10.81
C PRO A 163 -11.96 -9.75 11.08
N GLU A 164 -11.55 -8.61 11.62
CA GLU A 164 -12.35 -7.38 11.59
C GLU A 164 -12.57 -6.90 10.14
N ALA A 165 -13.52 -6.00 9.97
CA ALA A 165 -13.83 -5.44 8.66
C ALA A 165 -12.67 -4.60 8.08
N ALA A 166 -12.67 -4.45 6.75
CA ALA A 166 -11.63 -3.74 6.01
C ALA A 166 -11.37 -2.30 6.49
N ASP A 167 -12.35 -1.64 7.11
CA ASP A 167 -12.23 -0.29 7.68
C ASP A 167 -11.32 -0.22 8.92
N ARG A 168 -11.08 -1.37 9.58
CA ARG A 168 -10.17 -1.56 10.72
C ARG A 168 -8.77 -2.00 10.33
N VAL A 169 -8.57 -2.42 9.08
CA VAL A 169 -7.26 -2.86 8.58
C VAL A 169 -6.37 -1.64 8.35
N THR A 170 -5.09 -1.75 8.72
CA THR A 170 -4.12 -0.65 8.62
C THR A 170 -2.83 -1.11 7.96
N LEU A 171 -2.22 -0.24 7.16
CA LEU A 171 -0.83 -0.34 6.75
C LEU A 171 0.01 0.54 7.68
N THR A 172 0.94 -0.06 8.41
CA THR A 172 1.89 0.61 9.30
C THR A 172 3.26 0.66 8.64
N ILE A 173 3.90 1.82 8.69
CA ILE A 173 5.23 2.02 8.13
C ILE A 173 6.25 2.11 9.26
N HIS A 174 7.15 1.14 9.33
CA HIS A 174 8.24 1.12 10.30
C HIS A 174 9.50 1.71 9.67
N GLY A 175 9.78 2.97 10.01
CA GLY A 175 10.92 3.71 9.48
C GLY A 175 10.62 4.47 8.19
N SER A 176 11.59 4.53 7.28
CA SER A 176 11.45 5.19 5.98
C SER A 176 12.10 4.33 4.92
N TRP A 177 11.36 4.00 3.86
CA TRP A 177 11.80 2.98 2.92
C TRP A 177 11.41 3.31 1.48
N THR A 178 12.30 2.94 0.55
CA THR A 178 12.05 2.98 -0.90
C THR A 178 11.86 1.55 -1.39
N ILE A 179 10.67 1.26 -1.89
CA ILE A 179 10.25 -0.07 -2.33
C ILE A 179 10.01 -0.02 -3.84
N PRO A 180 10.53 -0.96 -4.64
CA PRO A 180 10.13 -1.05 -6.04
C PRO A 180 8.62 -1.23 -6.16
N TRP A 181 7.97 -0.47 -7.03
CA TRP A 181 6.52 -0.55 -7.25
C TRP A 181 6.02 -1.99 -7.47
N PRO A 182 6.70 -2.85 -8.27
CA PRO A 182 6.26 -4.23 -8.43
C PRO A 182 6.23 -5.04 -7.13
N MET A 183 7.15 -4.78 -6.19
CA MET A 183 7.18 -5.50 -4.91
C MET A 183 6.09 -5.00 -3.96
N PHE A 184 5.91 -3.68 -3.87
CA PHE A 184 4.83 -3.08 -3.08
C PHE A 184 3.46 -3.56 -3.59
N ARG A 185 3.23 -3.48 -4.91
CA ARG A 185 2.01 -3.96 -5.55
C ARG A 185 1.77 -5.45 -5.30
N ARG A 186 2.79 -6.28 -5.51
CA ARG A 186 2.70 -7.74 -5.28
C ARG A 186 2.34 -8.06 -3.83
N PHE A 187 2.85 -7.29 -2.86
CA PHE A 187 2.52 -7.44 -1.45
C PHE A 187 1.04 -7.17 -1.17
N ILE A 188 0.53 -6.03 -1.63
CA ILE A 188 -0.88 -5.66 -1.48
C ILE A 188 -1.80 -6.69 -2.16
N GLU A 189 -1.45 -7.13 -3.37
CA GLU A 189 -2.25 -8.15 -4.09
C GLU A 189 -2.20 -9.52 -3.41
N ALA A 190 -1.07 -9.92 -2.82
CA ALA A 190 -0.98 -11.16 -2.07
C ALA A 190 -1.90 -11.16 -0.84
N ILE A 191 -2.02 -10.02 -0.15
CA ILE A 191 -2.93 -9.86 0.99
C ILE A 191 -4.39 -9.85 0.53
N LYS A 192 -4.73 -9.12 -0.52
CA LYS A 192 -6.09 -9.16 -1.11
C LYS A 192 -6.49 -10.59 -1.49
N ALA A 193 -5.55 -11.36 -2.04
CA ALA A 193 -5.76 -12.73 -2.48
C ALA A 193 -5.85 -13.75 -1.33
N SER A 194 -5.36 -13.41 -0.12
CA SER A 194 -5.45 -14.32 1.04
C SER A 194 -6.89 -14.53 1.50
N GLY A 195 -7.75 -13.54 1.26
CA GLY A 195 -9.15 -13.53 1.69
C GLY A 195 -9.35 -13.13 3.15
N ASP A 196 -8.30 -12.70 3.86
CA ASP A 196 -8.39 -12.30 5.28
C ASP A 196 -9.00 -10.91 5.46
N ILE A 197 -9.01 -10.07 4.44
CA ILE A 197 -9.69 -8.78 4.48
C ILE A 197 -11.12 -8.97 3.97
N VAL A 198 -12.06 -9.05 4.91
CA VAL A 198 -13.49 -9.11 4.63
C VAL A 198 -14.07 -7.72 4.40
N GLY A 199 -14.91 -7.60 3.36
CA GLY A 199 -15.36 -6.34 2.76
C GLY A 199 -15.99 -5.32 3.72
N ASP A 200 -16.06 -4.08 3.25
CA ASP A 200 -16.57 -2.93 4.01
C ASP A 200 -17.94 -3.26 4.63
N PRO A 201 -18.23 -2.82 5.89
CA PRO A 201 -19.57 -2.93 6.43
C PRO A 201 -20.56 -2.25 5.47
N PRO A 202 -21.80 -2.75 5.34
CA PRO A 202 -22.79 -2.10 4.49
C PRO A 202 -22.89 -0.62 4.87
N GLU A 203 -22.93 0.26 3.87
CA GLU A 203 -23.23 1.68 4.10
C GLU A 203 -24.47 1.75 5.01
N PRO A 204 -24.46 2.59 6.06
CA PRO A 204 -25.66 2.80 6.84
C PRO A 204 -26.74 3.28 5.89
N ASP A 205 -27.83 2.52 5.77
CA ASP A 205 -29.01 2.92 5.00
C ASP A 205 -29.35 4.37 5.37
N ASP A 206 -29.24 5.28 4.41
CA ASP A 206 -29.75 6.64 4.57
C ASP A 206 -31.21 6.52 5.03
N PRO A 207 -31.60 7.08 6.18
CA PRO A 207 -32.98 6.99 6.63
C PRO A 207 -33.85 7.64 5.56
N GLU A 208 -34.75 6.84 4.97
CA GLU A 208 -35.69 7.33 3.97
C GLU A 208 -36.31 8.66 4.45
N PRO A 209 -36.37 9.70 3.59
CA PRO A 209 -36.99 10.95 3.96
C PRO A 209 -38.44 10.66 4.34
N SER A 210 -38.74 10.80 5.63
CA SER A 210 -40.09 10.66 6.16
C SER A 210 -41.02 11.59 5.39
N THR A 211 -41.81 11.00 4.48
CA THR A 211 -42.89 11.70 3.79
C THR A 211 -43.99 11.99 4.80
N LEU A 212 -43.85 13.08 5.55
CA LEU A 212 -44.97 13.74 6.22
C LEU A 212 -45.69 14.59 5.17
N ALA A 213 -46.64 13.97 4.47
CA ALA A 213 -47.73 14.69 3.81
C ALA A 213 -48.97 14.52 4.67
N GLY A 214 -49.49 15.65 5.17
CA GLY A 214 -50.69 15.75 6.01
C GLY A 214 -52.00 15.74 5.23
#